data_AF-H1VN40-F1
#
_entry.id   AF-H1VN40-F1
#
_cell.length_a   1.000
_cell.length_b   1.000
_cell.length_c   1.000
_cell.angle_alpha   90.00
_cell.angle_beta   90.00
_cell.angle_gamma   90.00
#
_symmetry.space_group_name_H-M   'P 1'
#
loop_
_entity.id
_entity.type
_entity.pdbx_description
1 polymer ?
#
loop_
_entity_poly.entity_id
_entity_poly.type
_entity_poly.pdbx_seq_one_letter_code
_entity_poly.pdbx_strand_id
1 'polypeptide(L)'
;MDRLPRHFYEYCQRLGIFGGWEGGKGNGGHVGGEAPAWLIPHFEGTIGVLERYCATPLVMPPGQKKLRVDVIWAGESVVDRPGAPPLPPHPDDTEGMKFLTVQRKGFGPNGWAELLPGADIVCHKVEGAHHFALMRKPFVSQLASFLAEGLKVVQETGAI
;
A
#
# COMPACT_ATOMS: atom_id res chain seq x y z
N MET A 1 -11.50 2.67 9.12
CA MET A 1 -10.42 3.30 8.33
C MET A 1 -10.93 4.63 7.82
N ASP A 2 -10.20 5.73 8.01
CA ASP A 2 -10.70 7.04 7.61
C ASP A 2 -10.81 7.16 6.08
N ARG A 3 -11.81 7.92 5.62
CA ARG A 3 -11.95 8.23 4.20
C ARG A 3 -10.75 9.06 3.72
N LEU A 4 -10.29 8.76 2.50
CA LEU A 4 -9.32 9.64 1.84
C LEU A 4 -10.06 10.82 1.22
N PRO A 5 -9.61 12.07 1.45
CA PRO A 5 -10.30 13.24 0.94
C PRO A 5 -10.15 13.37 -0.58
N ARG A 6 -11.12 14.01 -1.22
CA ARG A 6 -11.17 14.13 -2.69
C ARG A 6 -9.91 14.77 -3.29
N HIS A 7 -9.39 15.80 -2.62
CA HIS A 7 -8.19 16.51 -3.08
C HIS A 7 -6.94 15.61 -3.14
N PHE A 8 -6.88 14.52 -2.36
CA PHE A 8 -5.79 13.54 -2.45
C PHE A 8 -5.82 12.79 -3.80
N TYR A 9 -7.01 12.41 -4.27
CA TYR A 9 -7.15 11.76 -5.59
C TYR A 9 -6.81 12.73 -6.72
N GLU A 10 -7.22 13.99 -6.61
CA GLU A 10 -6.88 15.05 -7.57
C GLU A 10 -5.36 15.29 -7.63
N TYR A 11 -4.70 15.28 -6.46
CA TYR A 11 -3.24 15.34 -6.37
C TYR A 11 -2.58 14.15 -7.09
N CYS A 12 -3.05 12.93 -6.85
CA CYS A 12 -2.52 11.73 -7.51
C CYS A 12 -2.75 11.73 -9.02
N GLN A 13 -3.92 12.20 -9.48
CA GLN A 13 -4.23 12.34 -10.90
C GLN A 13 -3.29 13.34 -11.58
N ARG A 14 -3.04 14.49 -10.94
CA ARG A 14 -2.13 15.52 -11.43
C ARG A 14 -0.67 15.04 -11.49
N LEU A 15 -0.28 14.12 -10.60
CA LEU A 15 1.00 13.41 -10.63
C LEU A 15 1.08 12.29 -11.68
N GLY A 16 -0.02 12.03 -12.40
CA GLY A 16 -0.11 10.94 -13.37
C GLY A 16 -0.05 9.55 -12.74
N ILE A 17 -0.36 9.40 -11.45
CA ILE A 17 -0.26 8.12 -10.74
C ILE A 17 -1.25 7.11 -11.31
N PHE A 18 -2.46 7.56 -11.64
CA PHE A 18 -3.52 6.71 -12.18
C PHE A 18 -3.41 6.47 -13.69
N GLY A 19 -2.57 7.22 -14.40
CA GLY A 19 -2.27 6.99 -15.80
C GLY A 19 -1.30 5.81 -15.97
N GLY A 20 -1.61 4.88 -16.86
CA GLY A 20 -0.74 3.73 -17.18
C GLY A 20 -1.26 2.35 -16.75
N TRP A 21 -2.57 2.17 -16.56
CA TRP A 21 -3.16 0.83 -16.51
C TRP A 21 -3.00 0.16 -17.88
N GLU A 22 -2.24 -0.95 -17.95
CA GLU A 22 -1.91 -1.75 -19.16
C GLU A 22 -3.13 -2.46 -19.81
N GLY A 23 -4.33 -1.91 -19.67
CA GLY A 23 -5.49 -2.20 -20.53
C GLY A 23 -5.66 -1.18 -21.68
N GLY A 24 -4.92 -0.07 -21.66
CA GLY A 24 -4.90 0.93 -22.73
C GLY A 24 -3.48 1.04 -23.29
N LYS A 25 -3.28 0.56 -24.52
CA LYS A 25 -2.00 0.59 -25.25
C LYS A 25 -1.28 1.93 -25.09
N GLY A 26 -0.12 1.92 -24.45
CA GLY A 26 0.81 3.04 -24.48
C GLY A 26 1.46 3.14 -25.85
N ASN A 27 1.45 4.33 -26.44
CA ASN A 27 2.44 4.70 -27.45
C ASN A 27 2.60 6.23 -27.44
N GLY A 28 3.82 6.68 -27.10
CA GLY A 28 4.32 8.01 -27.44
C GLY A 28 3.78 9.18 -26.61
N GLY A 29 4.63 9.72 -25.74
CA GLY A 29 4.75 11.18 -25.57
C GLY A 29 3.60 11.99 -24.96
N HIS A 30 2.57 11.39 -24.36
CA HIS A 30 1.51 12.14 -23.67
C HIS A 30 1.45 11.86 -22.17
N VAL A 31 1.62 12.93 -21.39
CA VAL A 31 1.30 12.99 -19.96
C VAL A 31 -0.22 12.84 -19.85
N GLY A 32 -0.68 11.80 -19.17
CA GLY A 32 -2.07 11.69 -18.72
C GLY A 32 -3.01 11.02 -19.72
N GLY A 33 -3.08 9.68 -19.68
CA GLY A 33 -4.37 9.04 -19.88
C GLY A 33 -5.23 9.34 -18.65
N GLU A 34 -6.38 9.97 -18.86
CA GLU A 34 -7.32 10.24 -17.76
C GLU A 34 -7.69 8.90 -17.10
N ALA A 35 -7.71 8.90 -15.76
CA ALA A 35 -8.16 7.72 -15.04
C ALA A 35 -9.58 7.35 -15.53
N PRO A 36 -9.91 6.06 -15.70
CA PRO A 36 -11.27 5.69 -16.03
C PRO A 36 -12.24 6.30 -15.02
N ALA A 37 -13.39 6.80 -15.48
CA ALA A 37 -14.35 7.51 -14.64
C ALA A 37 -14.84 6.70 -13.42
N TRP A 38 -14.71 5.37 -13.45
CA TRP A 38 -15.07 4.47 -12.35
C TRP A 38 -13.97 4.33 -11.27
N LEU A 39 -12.73 4.74 -11.53
CA LEU A 39 -11.59 4.41 -10.66
C LEU A 39 -11.67 5.10 -9.29
N ILE A 40 -11.88 6.42 -9.26
CA ILE A 40 -12.02 7.16 -8.01
C ILE A 40 -13.28 6.73 -7.24
N PRO A 41 -14.48 6.62 -7.88
CA PRO A 41 -15.66 6.08 -7.21
C PRO A 41 -15.45 4.67 -6.63
N HIS A 42 -14.67 3.82 -7.30
CA HIS A 42 -14.32 2.50 -6.78
C HIS A 42 -13.47 2.57 -5.50
N PHE A 43 -12.46 3.46 -5.46
CA PHE A 43 -11.68 3.68 -4.23
C PHE A 43 -12.56 4.22 -3.10
N GLU A 44 -13.39 5.22 -3.38
CA GLU A 44 -14.32 5.79 -2.39
C GLU A 44 -15.29 4.74 -1.86
N GLY A 45 -15.86 3.91 -2.74
CA GLY A 45 -16.76 2.82 -2.36
C GLY A 45 -16.06 1.76 -1.51
N THR A 46 -14.85 1.35 -1.87
CA THR A 46 -14.06 0.36 -1.11
C THR A 46 -13.76 0.87 0.30
N ILE A 47 -13.32 2.12 0.43
CA ILE A 47 -13.04 2.72 1.74
C ILE A 47 -14.32 2.91 2.54
N GLY A 48 -15.43 3.31 1.88
CA GLY A 48 -16.74 3.44 2.51
C GLY A 48 -17.23 2.14 3.15
N VAL A 49 -16.98 0.98 2.52
CA VAL A 49 -17.30 -0.34 3.10
C VAL A 49 -16.48 -0.62 4.36
N LEU A 50 -15.22 -0.19 4.40
CA LEU A 50 -14.29 -0.43 5.51
C LEU A 50 -14.28 0.69 6.57
N GLU A 51 -15.07 1.75 6.38
CA GLU A 51 -15.07 2.93 7.24
C GLU A 51 -15.36 2.55 8.70
N ARG A 52 -16.38 1.70 8.91
CA ARG A 52 -16.86 1.24 10.22
C ARG A 52 -16.20 -0.05 10.71
N TYR A 53 -15.22 -0.58 9.96
CA TYR A 53 -14.54 -1.79 10.37
C TYR A 53 -13.64 -1.52 11.56
N CYS A 54 -13.84 -2.28 12.64
CA CYS A 54 -13.00 -2.30 13.82
C CYS A 54 -12.30 -3.67 13.89
N ALA A 55 -11.00 -3.69 13.65
CA ALA A 55 -10.23 -4.92 13.68
C ALA A 55 -10.16 -5.48 15.10
N THR A 56 -10.30 -6.80 15.24
CA THR A 56 -10.04 -7.52 16.49
C THR A 56 -8.90 -8.51 16.28
N PRO A 57 -8.12 -8.83 17.33
CA PRO A 57 -7.04 -9.81 17.22
C PRO A 57 -7.54 -11.17 16.70
N LEU A 58 -6.73 -11.79 15.85
CA LEU A 58 -6.98 -13.12 15.32
C LEU A 58 -6.77 -14.17 16.42
N VAL A 59 -7.78 -15.01 16.65
CA VAL A 59 -7.69 -16.13 17.58
C VAL A 59 -7.28 -17.38 16.81
N MET A 60 -6.04 -17.81 17.00
CA MET A 60 -5.54 -19.06 16.42
C MET A 60 -6.08 -20.27 17.20
N PRO A 61 -6.56 -21.33 16.52
CA PRO A 61 -6.94 -22.56 17.20
C PRO A 61 -5.75 -23.19 17.95
N PRO A 62 -6.00 -23.84 19.10
CA PRO A 62 -4.94 -24.54 19.83
C PRO A 62 -4.22 -25.57 18.96
N GLY A 63 -2.90 -25.65 19.09
CA GLY A 63 -2.07 -26.62 18.37
C GLY A 63 -1.76 -26.26 16.92
N GLN A 64 -2.23 -25.11 16.40
CA GLN A 64 -1.78 -24.65 15.09
C GLN A 64 -0.35 -24.12 15.12
N LYS A 65 0.34 -24.30 13.98
CA LYS A 65 1.66 -23.72 13.75
C LYS A 65 1.57 -22.20 13.76
N LYS A 66 2.68 -21.57 14.13
CA LYS A 66 2.85 -20.12 14.11
C LYS A 66 2.56 -19.58 12.72
N LEU A 67 1.61 -18.63 12.59
CA LEU A 67 1.33 -17.97 11.33
C LEU A 67 2.54 -17.13 10.92
N ARG A 68 3.12 -17.38 9.75
CA ARG A 68 4.12 -16.48 9.15
C ARG A 68 3.41 -15.35 8.41
N VAL A 69 3.84 -14.11 8.66
CA VAL A 69 3.32 -12.91 8.00
C VAL A 69 4.48 -12.02 7.53
N ASP A 70 4.55 -11.81 6.23
CA ASP A 70 5.50 -10.87 5.62
C ASP A 70 4.79 -9.54 5.32
N VAL A 71 5.29 -8.43 5.89
CA VAL A 71 4.80 -7.07 5.66
C VAL A 71 5.83 -6.31 4.83
N ILE A 72 5.42 -5.81 3.66
CA ILE A 72 6.34 -5.11 2.74
C ILE A 72 5.97 -3.63 2.71
N TRP A 73 6.86 -2.80 3.25
CA TRP A 73 6.67 -1.36 3.34
C TRP A 73 7.30 -0.62 2.17
N ALA A 74 6.56 0.36 1.64
CA ALA A 74 7.10 1.41 0.78
C ALA A 74 7.99 2.35 1.62
N GLY A 75 9.20 2.65 1.12
CA GLY A 75 10.16 3.51 1.80
C GLY A 75 9.84 5.00 1.73
N GLU A 76 9.15 5.43 0.68
CA GLU A 76 8.84 6.84 0.39
C GLU A 76 7.34 7.12 0.46
N SER A 77 6.96 8.40 0.63
CA SER A 77 5.59 8.84 0.40
C SER A 77 5.36 9.25 -1.05
N VAL A 78 4.09 9.44 -1.42
CA VAL A 78 3.73 9.95 -2.75
C VAL A 78 4.26 11.37 -3.00
N VAL A 79 4.45 12.14 -1.94
CA VAL A 79 4.86 13.56 -1.98
C VAL A 79 6.39 13.69 -2.12
N ASP A 80 7.15 12.68 -1.67
CA ASP A 80 8.63 12.68 -1.73
C ASP A 80 9.19 12.35 -3.12
N ARG A 81 8.33 12.06 -4.09
CA ARG A 81 8.74 11.75 -5.46
C ARG A 81 9.47 12.94 -6.08
N PRO A 82 10.60 12.73 -6.79
CA PRO A 82 11.27 13.78 -7.55
C PRO A 82 10.31 14.49 -8.51
N GLY A 83 10.21 15.83 -8.36
CA GLY A 83 9.34 16.67 -9.18
C GLY A 83 7.87 16.73 -8.75
N ALA A 84 7.49 16.09 -7.64
CA ALA A 84 6.16 16.25 -7.08
C ALA A 84 5.98 17.67 -6.50
N PRO A 85 4.88 18.38 -6.80
CA PRO A 85 4.59 19.65 -6.14
C PRO A 85 4.24 19.41 -4.67
N PRO A 86 4.49 20.40 -3.79
CA PRO A 86 4.05 20.33 -2.40
C PRO A 86 2.55 20.02 -2.31
N LEU A 87 2.17 19.22 -1.33
CA LEU A 87 0.79 19.00 -0.95
C LEU A 87 0.50 19.88 0.27
N PRO A 88 -0.12 21.06 0.10
CA PRO A 88 -0.42 21.94 1.22
C PRO A 88 -1.47 21.29 2.14
N PRO A 89 -1.42 21.55 3.47
CA PRO A 89 -2.44 21.08 4.39
C PRO A 89 -3.83 21.53 3.95
N HIS A 90 -4.81 20.65 4.09
CA HIS A 90 -6.21 20.92 3.79
C HIS A 90 -7.08 20.63 5.03
N PRO A 91 -8.18 21.38 5.28
CA PRO A 91 -9.09 21.12 6.40
C PRO A 91 -9.67 19.70 6.45
N ASP A 92 -9.73 19.03 5.30
CA ASP A 92 -10.27 17.67 5.15
C ASP A 92 -9.20 16.57 5.23
N ASP A 93 -7.95 16.92 5.56
CA ASP A 93 -6.87 15.93 5.71
C ASP A 93 -7.18 14.96 6.85
N THR A 94 -7.18 13.65 6.54
CA THR A 94 -7.45 12.59 7.52
C THR A 94 -6.15 11.94 8.01
N GLU A 95 -6.18 11.30 9.18
CA GLU A 95 -5.02 10.55 9.68
C GLU A 95 -4.64 9.40 8.74
N GLY A 96 -5.65 8.72 8.17
CA GLY A 96 -5.44 7.67 7.16
C GLY A 96 -4.66 8.14 5.92
N MET A 97 -4.82 9.40 5.51
CA MET A 97 -4.11 9.95 4.35
C MET A 97 -2.60 10.03 4.58
N LYS A 98 -2.15 10.27 5.82
CA LYS A 98 -0.72 10.37 6.17
C LYS A 98 0.06 9.10 5.86
N PHE A 99 -0.60 7.95 5.85
CA PHE A 99 0.02 6.68 5.44
C PHE A 99 0.59 6.75 4.01
N LEU A 100 -0.01 7.56 3.14
CA LEU A 100 0.38 7.71 1.73
C LEU A 100 1.21 8.99 1.49
N THR A 101 1.09 10.01 2.34
CA THR A 101 1.62 11.36 2.10
C THR A 101 2.76 11.77 3.04
N VAL A 102 2.99 11.03 4.13
CA VAL A 102 4.09 11.30 5.07
C VAL A 102 5.09 10.15 5.01
N GLN A 103 6.37 10.49 4.81
CA GLN A 103 7.43 9.50 4.76
C GLN A 103 7.49 8.69 6.07
N ARG A 104 7.49 7.37 5.94
CA ARG A 104 7.57 6.46 7.07
C ARG A 104 8.98 6.47 7.65
N LYS A 105 9.08 6.55 8.99
CA LYS A 105 10.36 6.45 9.72
C LYS A 105 10.57 5.07 10.37
N GLY A 106 9.49 4.36 10.67
CA GLY A 106 9.52 3.05 11.32
C GLY A 106 8.94 1.95 10.44
N PHE A 107 9.72 0.90 10.21
CA PHE A 107 9.41 -0.22 9.30
C PHE A 107 9.17 -1.54 10.04
N GLY A 108 8.81 -1.48 11.32
CA GLY A 108 8.42 -2.64 12.10
C GLY A 108 6.95 -3.07 11.90
N PRO A 109 6.41 -3.93 12.78
CA PRO A 109 5.06 -4.50 12.63
C PRO A 109 3.91 -3.48 12.65
N ASN A 110 4.08 -2.29 13.22
CA ASN A 110 3.14 -1.16 13.11
C ASN A 110 1.65 -1.54 13.32
N GLY A 111 1.33 -2.23 14.41
CA GLY A 111 -0.02 -2.70 14.76
C GLY A 111 -0.32 -4.15 14.35
N TRP A 112 0.39 -4.73 13.36
CA TRP A 112 0.18 -6.12 12.95
C TRP A 112 0.42 -7.13 14.08
N ALA A 113 1.36 -6.85 15.00
CA ALA A 113 1.64 -7.71 16.16
C ALA A 113 0.47 -7.77 17.17
N GLU A 114 -0.34 -6.70 17.25
CA GLU A 114 -1.53 -6.66 18.12
C GLU A 114 -2.68 -7.44 17.52
N LEU A 115 -2.83 -7.37 16.18
CA LEU A 115 -3.87 -8.08 15.46
C LEU A 115 -3.55 -9.56 15.25
N LEU A 116 -2.28 -9.95 15.28
CA LEU A 116 -1.82 -11.31 15.00
C LEU A 116 -0.95 -11.81 16.15
N PRO A 117 -1.53 -12.00 17.36
CA PRO A 117 -0.77 -12.38 18.53
C PRO A 117 -0.06 -13.73 18.30
N GLY A 118 1.24 -13.75 18.56
CA GLY A 118 2.06 -14.93 18.38
C GLY A 118 2.47 -15.21 16.94
N ALA A 119 2.09 -14.41 15.94
CA ALA A 119 2.55 -14.58 14.56
C ALA A 119 4.04 -14.27 14.39
N ASP A 120 4.65 -14.86 13.35
CA ASP A 120 6.02 -14.58 12.93
C ASP A 120 6.01 -13.48 11.90
N ILE A 121 6.17 -12.24 12.36
CA ILE A 121 6.04 -11.05 11.52
C ILE A 121 7.43 -10.63 11.01
N VAL A 122 7.64 -10.80 9.72
CA VAL A 122 8.84 -10.33 9.00
C VAL A 122 8.49 -9.04 8.29
N CYS A 123 9.27 -7.98 8.51
CA CYS A 123 9.04 -6.69 7.88
C CYS A 123 10.14 -6.40 6.85
N HIS A 124 9.74 -6.15 5.62
CA HIS A 124 10.59 -5.77 4.50
C HIS A 124 10.38 -4.29 4.17
N LYS A 125 11.41 -3.66 3.59
CA LYS A 125 11.34 -2.29 3.10
C LYS A 125 11.84 -2.25 1.65
N VAL A 126 11.12 -1.53 0.80
CA VAL A 126 11.55 -1.19 -0.56
C VAL A 126 11.92 0.29 -0.60
N GLU A 127 13.22 0.56 -0.63
CA GLU A 127 13.78 1.91 -0.70
C GLU A 127 13.44 2.60 -2.03
N GLY A 128 13.18 3.90 -1.99
CA GLY A 128 12.89 4.70 -3.19
C GLY A 128 11.50 4.47 -3.81
N ALA A 129 10.71 3.52 -3.29
CA ALA A 129 9.34 3.28 -3.74
C ALA A 129 8.32 3.92 -2.80
N HIS A 130 7.35 4.63 -3.37
CA HIS A 130 6.09 4.96 -2.72
C HIS A 130 5.03 3.87 -2.99
N HIS A 131 3.89 3.93 -2.30
CA HIS A 131 2.82 2.91 -2.36
C HIS A 131 2.47 2.43 -3.78
N PHE A 132 2.24 3.36 -4.72
CA PHE A 132 1.90 3.02 -6.10
C PHE A 132 3.11 2.56 -6.94
N ALA A 133 4.30 3.13 -6.71
CA ALA A 133 5.51 2.75 -7.45
C ALA A 133 6.00 1.34 -7.09
N LEU A 134 5.71 0.88 -5.87
CA LEU A 134 6.00 -0.48 -5.40
C LEU A 134 5.49 -1.57 -6.35
N MET A 135 4.35 -1.30 -7.02
CA MET A 135 3.70 -2.23 -7.96
C MET A 135 4.21 -2.10 -9.40
N ARG A 136 5.23 -1.27 -9.67
CA ARG A 136 5.76 -0.99 -11.01
C ARG A 136 7.25 -1.29 -11.07
N LYS A 137 7.78 -1.44 -12.28
CA LYS A 137 9.23 -1.56 -12.47
C LYS A 137 9.94 -0.26 -12.02
N PRO A 138 11.13 -0.36 -11.42
CA PRO A 138 11.86 -1.61 -11.12
C PRO A 138 11.43 -2.30 -9.81
N PHE A 139 10.71 -1.61 -8.94
CA PHE A 139 10.43 -2.04 -7.56
C PHE A 139 9.60 -3.33 -7.43
N VAL A 140 8.71 -3.61 -8.39
CA VAL A 140 7.92 -4.84 -8.42
C VAL A 140 8.77 -6.11 -8.43
N SER A 141 10.00 -6.05 -8.95
CA SER A 141 10.92 -7.18 -8.92
C SER A 141 11.40 -7.48 -7.50
N GLN A 142 11.67 -6.44 -6.69
CA GLN A 142 12.05 -6.60 -5.29
C GLN A 142 10.85 -7.07 -4.44
N LEU A 143 9.66 -6.49 -4.69
CA LEU A 143 8.40 -6.96 -4.09
C LEU A 143 8.20 -8.47 -4.34
N ALA A 144 8.35 -8.91 -5.59
CA ALA A 144 8.20 -10.32 -5.96
C ALA A 144 9.24 -11.23 -5.28
N SER A 145 10.47 -10.74 -5.08
CA SER A 145 11.51 -11.49 -4.36
C SER A 145 11.12 -11.77 -2.91
N PHE A 146 10.61 -10.76 -2.19
CA PHE A 146 10.17 -10.94 -0.80
C PHE A 146 8.96 -11.88 -0.69
N LEU A 147 8.02 -11.81 -1.63
CA LEU A 147 6.90 -12.75 -1.70
C LEU A 147 7.39 -14.19 -1.90
N ALA A 148 8.35 -14.40 -2.81
CA ALA A 148 8.92 -15.72 -3.06
C ALA A 148 9.69 -16.27 -1.85
N GLU A 149 10.41 -15.42 -1.10
CA GLU A 149 11.07 -15.79 0.14
C GLU A 149 10.07 -16.26 1.20
N GLY A 150 9.02 -15.49 1.46
CA GLY A 150 8.00 -15.85 2.45
C GLY A 150 7.33 -17.18 2.14
N LEU A 151 6.99 -17.43 0.86
CA LEU A 151 6.38 -18.69 0.43
C LEU A 151 7.30 -19.90 0.58
N LYS A 152 8.60 -19.77 0.31
CA LYS A 152 9.57 -20.87 0.49
C LYS A 152 9.66 -21.29 1.95
N VAL A 153 9.73 -20.32 2.88
CA VAL A 153 9.81 -20.64 4.32
C VAL A 153 8.55 -21.38 4.79
N VAL A 154 7.37 -21.04 4.28
CA VAL A 154 6.12 -21.75 4.59
C VAL A 154 6.18 -23.21 4.11
N GLN A 155 6.72 -23.45 2.91
CA GLN A 155 6.89 -24.80 2.34
C GLN A 155 7.87 -25.65 3.16
N GLU A 156 9.00 -25.08 3.59
CA GLU A 156 10.02 -25.78 4.38
C GLU A 156 9.57 -26.08 5.82
N THR A 157 8.77 -25.19 6.42
CA THR A 157 8.25 -25.35 7.79
C THR A 157 6.98 -26.22 7.86
N GLY A 158 6.42 -26.60 6.71
CA GLY A 158 5.20 -27.41 6.59
C GLY A 158 3.98 -26.73 7.23
N ALA A 159 3.91 -25.40 7.22
CA ALA A 159 2.78 -24.64 7.74
C ALA A 159 1.67 -24.54 6.69
N ILE A 160 0.93 -25.64 6.49
CA ILE A 160 -0.35 -25.68 5.78
C ILE A 160 -1.32 -26.50 6.61
#